data_AF-A0A095WQE0-F1
#
_entry.id   AF-A0A095WQE0-F1
#
_cell.length_a   1.000
_cell.length_b   1.000
_cell.length_c   1.000
_cell.angle_alpha   90.00
_cell.angle_beta   90.00
_cell.angle_gamma   90.00
#
_symmetry.space_group_name_H-M   'P 1'
#
loop_
_entity.id
_entity.type
_entity.pdbx_description
1 polymer ?
#
loop_
_entity_poly.entity_id
_entity_poly.type
_entity_poly.pdbx_seq_one_letter_code
_entity_poly.pdbx_strand_id
1 'polypeptide(L)'
;MEEESSGSTGGIATLASVAFVVLSCTTMAVLAVMNHPHKAVLVLVGTMFIMAAMRAVWPGRPWFASRRRWADVGLYVVLGALIWYFSPYTATLGLG
;
A
#
# COMPACT_ATOMS: atom_id res chain seq x y z
N MET A 1 -7.13 3.40 36.59
CA MET A 1 -7.70 2.57 35.51
C MET A 1 -7.47 3.30 34.20
N GLU A 2 -6.25 3.30 33.65
CA GLU A 2 -5.93 4.03 32.40
C GLU A 2 -4.90 3.28 31.51
N GLU A 3 -4.76 1.96 31.67
CA GLU A 3 -3.70 1.18 30.98
C GLU A 3 -4.23 0.28 29.84
N GLU A 4 -5.54 0.13 29.65
CA GLU A 4 -6.08 -0.96 28.78
C GLU A 4 -6.39 -0.56 27.32
N SER A 5 -6.34 0.72 26.95
CA SER A 5 -6.79 1.17 25.61
C SER A 5 -5.67 1.19 24.54
N SER A 6 -4.40 1.21 24.94
CA SER A 6 -3.28 1.40 23.99
C SER A 6 -2.84 0.12 23.26
N GLY A 7 -3.15 -1.07 23.80
CA GLY A 7 -2.75 -2.36 23.21
C GLY A 7 -3.61 -2.83 22.03
N SER A 8 -4.92 -2.55 22.07
CA SER A 8 -5.89 -3.05 21.07
C SER A 8 -5.82 -2.29 19.73
N THR A 9 -5.62 -0.98 19.80
CA THR A 9 -5.60 -0.06 18.64
C THR A 9 -4.45 -0.37 17.69
N GLY A 10 -3.31 -0.86 18.18
CA GLY A 10 -2.18 -1.29 17.34
C GLY A 10 -2.47 -2.58 16.57
N GLY A 11 -3.10 -3.56 17.23
CA GLY A 11 -3.40 -4.87 16.63
C GLY A 11 -4.45 -4.79 15.52
N ILE A 12 -5.51 -3.99 15.72
CA ILE A 12 -6.55 -3.80 14.71
C ILE A 12 -5.99 -3.09 13.47
N ALA A 13 -5.14 -2.08 13.66
CA ALA A 13 -4.49 -1.38 12.56
C ALA A 13 -3.63 -2.31 11.72
N THR A 14 -2.85 -3.17 12.38
CA THR A 14 -2.05 -4.22 11.72
C THR A 14 -2.93 -5.19 10.95
N LEU A 15 -4.02 -5.66 11.56
CA LEU A 15 -4.90 -6.62 10.90
C LEU A 15 -5.57 -6.00 9.66
N ALA A 16 -6.07 -4.77 9.80
CA ALA A 16 -6.77 -4.06 8.73
C ALA A 16 -5.85 -3.77 7.54
N SER A 17 -4.64 -3.30 7.79
CA SER A 17 -3.67 -3.03 6.73
C SER A 17 -3.13 -4.31 6.08
N VAL A 18 -2.88 -5.37 6.84
CA VAL A 18 -2.45 -6.67 6.29
C VAL A 18 -3.55 -7.24 5.42
N ALA A 19 -4.80 -7.25 5.91
CA ALA A 19 -5.95 -7.70 5.12
C ALA A 19 -6.10 -6.86 3.84
N PHE A 20 -5.94 -5.54 3.93
CA PHE A 20 -5.96 -4.64 2.77
C PHE A 20 -4.86 -4.97 1.75
N VAL A 21 -3.62 -5.19 2.20
CA VAL A 21 -2.49 -5.54 1.33
C VAL A 21 -2.72 -6.90 0.65
N VAL A 22 -3.20 -7.90 1.39
CA VAL A 22 -3.50 -9.24 0.85
C VAL A 22 -4.60 -9.16 -0.22
N LEU A 23 -5.70 -8.45 0.07
CA LEU A 23 -6.79 -8.24 -0.88
C LEU A 23 -6.29 -7.55 -2.15
N SER A 24 -5.47 -6.52 -1.97
CA SER A 24 -4.89 -5.75 -3.07
C SER A 24 -3.95 -6.57 -3.93
N CYS A 25 -3.09 -7.38 -3.31
CA CYS A 25 -2.19 -8.31 -4.02
C CYS A 25 -3.00 -9.33 -4.83
N THR A 26 -4.07 -9.86 -4.25
CA THR A 26 -4.97 -10.80 -4.95
C THR A 26 -5.63 -10.13 -6.16
N THR A 27 -6.10 -8.89 -5.99
CA THR A 27 -6.72 -8.11 -7.07
C THR A 27 -5.74 -7.84 -8.21
N MET A 28 -4.49 -7.47 -7.91
CA MET A 28 -3.44 -7.28 -8.91
C MET A 28 -3.13 -8.58 -9.66
N ALA A 29 -3.04 -9.71 -8.95
CA ALA A 29 -2.77 -11.01 -9.56
C ALA A 29 -3.89 -11.42 -10.53
N VAL A 30 -5.16 -11.22 -10.13
CA VAL A 30 -6.31 -11.48 -11.01
C VAL A 30 -6.27 -10.58 -12.25
N LEU A 31 -6.02 -9.28 -12.09
CA LEU A 31 -5.92 -8.34 -13.22
C LEU A 31 -4.75 -8.66 -14.15
N ALA A 32 -3.63 -9.16 -13.62
CA ALA A 32 -2.50 -9.60 -14.40
C ALA A 32 -2.83 -10.85 -15.22
N VAL A 33 -3.49 -11.86 -14.61
CA VAL A 33 -3.95 -13.07 -15.32
C VAL A 33 -4.99 -12.75 -16.40
N MET A 34 -5.82 -11.73 -16.18
CA MET A 34 -6.81 -11.26 -17.16
C MET A 34 -6.22 -10.36 -18.28
N ASN A 35 -4.90 -10.24 -18.41
CA ASN A 35 -4.25 -9.35 -19.38
C ASN A 35 -4.68 -7.88 -19.27
N HIS A 36 -4.90 -7.41 -18.04
CA HIS A 36 -5.11 -5.99 -17.74
C HIS A 36 -3.94 -5.42 -16.91
N PRO A 37 -2.68 -5.49 -17.40
CA PRO A 37 -1.50 -5.12 -16.63
C PRO A 37 -1.53 -3.64 -16.21
N HIS A 38 -2.02 -2.76 -17.09
CA HIS A 38 -2.18 -1.34 -16.75
C HIS A 38 -3.13 -1.12 -15.56
N LYS A 39 -4.23 -1.88 -15.48
CA LYS A 39 -5.17 -1.78 -14.35
C LYS A 39 -4.54 -2.33 -13.07
N ALA A 40 -3.76 -3.40 -13.16
CA ALA A 40 -3.01 -3.95 -12.02
C ALA A 40 -2.01 -2.91 -11.45
N VAL A 41 -1.30 -2.19 -12.33
CA VAL A 41 -0.38 -1.11 -11.91
C VAL A 41 -1.12 0.03 -11.22
N LEU A 42 -2.28 0.44 -11.73
CA LEU A 42 -3.09 1.48 -11.05
C LEU A 42 -3.57 1.03 -9.66
N VAL A 43 -3.91 -0.25 -9.50
CA VAL A 43 -4.24 -0.80 -8.17
C VAL A 43 -3.01 -0.74 -7.26
N LEU A 44 -1.82 -1.11 -7.76
CA LEU A 44 -0.56 -0.95 -7.01
C LEU A 44 -0.33 0.48 -6.54
N VAL A 45 -0.42 1.44 -7.45
CA VAL A 45 -0.28 2.87 -7.14
C VAL A 45 -1.27 3.29 -6.05
N GLY A 46 -2.55 2.95 -6.21
CA GLY A 46 -3.58 3.24 -5.22
C GLY A 46 -3.26 2.66 -3.85
N THR A 47 -2.75 1.42 -3.81
CA THR A 47 -2.40 0.76 -2.55
C THR A 47 -1.24 1.47 -1.84
N MET A 48 -0.25 1.97 -2.57
CA MET A 48 0.84 2.74 -1.98
C MET A 48 0.33 4.03 -1.35
N PHE A 49 -0.56 4.77 -2.02
CA PHE A 49 -1.16 5.98 -1.46
C PHE A 49 -2.04 5.70 -0.24
N ILE A 50 -2.83 4.63 -0.27
CA ILE A 50 -3.67 4.24 0.87
C ILE A 50 -2.78 3.83 2.05
N MET A 51 -1.69 3.10 1.81
CA MET A 51 -0.70 2.74 2.84
C MET A 51 0.00 3.98 3.41
N ALA A 52 0.33 4.96 2.57
CA ALA A 52 0.89 6.24 3.02
C ALA A 52 -0.10 7.00 3.91
N ALA A 53 -1.38 7.06 3.52
CA ALA A 53 -2.44 7.69 4.30
C ALA A 53 -2.66 6.97 5.64
N MET A 54 -2.77 5.64 5.63
CA MET A 54 -2.88 4.84 6.86
C MET A 54 -1.70 5.08 7.80
N ARG A 55 -0.47 5.20 7.27
CA ARG A 55 0.73 5.49 8.05
C ARG A 55 0.76 6.92 8.60
N ALA A 56 0.17 7.88 7.89
CA ALA A 56 0.05 9.26 8.36
C ALA A 56 -0.99 9.40 9.48
N VAL A 57 -2.11 8.65 9.39
CA VAL A 57 -3.23 8.71 10.33
C VAL A 57 -2.99 7.91 11.60
N TRP A 58 -2.41 6.70 11.51
CA TRP A 58 -2.32 5.80 12.65
C TRP A 58 -1.04 6.01 13.49
N PRO A 59 -1.14 6.47 14.76
CA PRO A 59 0.00 6.50 15.66
C PRO A 59 0.33 5.09 16.16
N GLY A 60 1.57 4.63 15.94
CA GLY A 60 2.03 3.33 16.46
C GLY A 60 3.01 2.57 15.56
N ARG A 61 3.38 1.35 15.99
CA ARG A 61 4.26 0.42 15.27
C ARG A 61 3.52 -0.88 14.89
N PRO A 62 2.50 -0.81 14.02
CA PRO A 62 1.69 -1.98 13.73
C PRO A 62 2.50 -3.12 13.07
N TRP A 63 3.46 -2.81 12.18
CA TRP A 63 4.56 -3.71 11.74
C TRP A 63 5.68 -2.96 10.97
N PHE A 64 5.61 -1.63 10.87
CA PHE A 64 6.58 -0.83 10.11
C PHE A 64 7.95 -0.76 10.80
N ALA A 65 9.01 -1.09 10.05
CA ALA A 65 10.38 -1.16 10.56
C ALA A 65 10.94 0.22 11.00
N SER A 66 10.54 1.31 10.34
CA SER A 66 11.09 2.65 10.61
C SER A 66 10.57 3.26 11.91
N ARG A 67 11.50 3.88 12.66
CA ARG A 67 11.18 4.75 13.81
C ARG A 67 10.59 6.10 13.36
N ARG A 68 10.82 6.51 12.12
CA ARG A 68 10.33 7.77 11.53
C ARG A 68 9.17 7.48 10.58
N ARG A 69 7.93 7.66 11.06
CA ARG A 69 6.70 7.46 10.28
C ARG A 69 6.68 8.20 8.94
N TRP A 70 7.23 9.42 8.91
CA TRP A 70 7.24 10.29 7.74
C TRP A 70 8.18 9.79 6.63
N ALA A 71 9.22 9.03 6.96
CA ALA A 71 10.08 8.42 5.96
C ALA A 71 9.31 7.35 5.17
N ASP A 72 8.47 6.55 5.84
CA ASP A 72 7.63 5.55 5.19
C ASP A 72 6.57 6.21 4.31
N VAL A 73 5.89 7.25 4.82
CA VAL A 73 4.91 8.03 4.05
C VAL A 73 5.56 8.61 2.79
N GLY A 74 6.72 9.27 2.95
CA GLY A 74 7.47 9.83 1.83
C GLY A 74 7.86 8.77 0.81
N LEU A 75 8.35 7.62 1.27
CA LEU A 75 8.71 6.50 0.41
C LEU A 75 7.51 5.99 -0.40
N TYR A 76 6.37 5.74 0.26
CA TYR A 76 5.16 5.26 -0.42
C TYR A 76 4.63 6.27 -1.44
N VAL A 77 4.61 7.55 -1.11
CA VAL A 77 4.16 8.61 -2.02
C VAL A 77 5.10 8.75 -3.21
N VAL A 78 6.42 8.80 -2.97
CA VAL A 78 7.41 8.96 -4.05
C VAL A 78 7.40 7.76 -4.98
N LEU A 79 7.42 6.53 -4.43
CA LEU A 79 7.37 5.33 -5.25
C LEU A 79 6.04 5.21 -5.99
N GLY A 80 4.91 5.50 -5.33
CA GLY A 80 3.59 5.50 -5.96
C GLY A 80 3.50 6.49 -7.11
N ALA A 81 4.03 7.70 -6.94
CA ALA A 81 4.08 8.72 -7.99
C ALA A 81 4.99 8.32 -9.15
N LEU A 82 6.16 7.74 -8.89
CA LEU A 82 7.06 7.24 -9.93
C LEU A 82 6.40 6.10 -10.71
N ILE A 83 5.82 5.11 -10.03
CA ILE A 83 5.13 3.99 -10.68
C ILE A 83 3.95 4.50 -11.50
N TRP A 84 3.19 5.47 -10.99
CA TRP A 84 2.10 6.08 -11.74
C TRP A 84 2.58 6.80 -13.00
N TYR A 85 3.66 7.58 -12.88
CA TYR A 85 4.29 8.26 -14.01
C TYR A 85 4.78 7.28 -15.09
N PHE A 86 5.31 6.13 -14.67
CA PHE A 86 5.80 5.10 -15.59
C PHE A 86 4.72 4.08 -16.05
N SER A 87 3.55 4.06 -15.41
CA SER A 87 2.41 3.20 -15.75
C SER A 87 2.02 3.15 -17.23
N PRO A 88 2.00 4.26 -18.01
CA PRO A 88 1.69 4.16 -19.44
C PRO A 88 2.69 3.32 -20.22
N TYR A 89 3.97 3.26 -19.81
CA TYR A 89 5.00 2.47 -20.49
C TYR A 89 4.90 0.96 -20.21
N THR A 90 4.11 0.54 -19.22
CA THR A 90 3.87 -0.89 -18.99
C THR A 90 2.93 -1.49 -20.05
N ALA A 91 2.13 -0.67 -20.73
CA ALA A 91 1.29 -1.11 -21.85
C ALA A 91 2.09 -1.28 -23.15
N THR A 92 3.21 -0.55 -23.31
CA THR A 92 4.02 -0.57 -24.54
C THR A 92 5.01 -1.74 -24.63
N LEU A 93 5.29 -2.43 -23.52
CA LEU A 93 6.16 -3.63 -23.51
C LEU A 93 5.44 -4.92 -23.95
N GLY A 94 4.14 -4.84 -24.27
CA GLY A 94 3.34 -5.95 -24.81
C GLY A 94 3.27 -6.01 -26.34
N LEU A 95 4.10 -5.25 -27.06
CA LEU A 95 4.21 -5.33 -28.53
C LEU A 95 5.42 -6.19 -28.90
N GLY A 96 5.21 -7.50 -28.91
CA GLY A 96 6.01 -8.51 -29.60
C GLY A 96 5.09 -9.38 -30.42
#